data_AF-A0A4Q3TIW3-F1
#
_entry.id   AF-A0A4Q3TIW3-F1
#
_cell.length_a   1.000
_cell.length_b   1.000
_cell.length_c   1.000
_cell.angle_alpha   90.00
_cell.angle_beta   90.00
_cell.angle_gamma   90.00
#
_symmetry.space_group_name_H-M   'P 1'
#
loop_
_entity.id
_entity.type
_entity.pdbx_description
1 polymer ?
#
loop_
_entity_poly.entity_id
_entity_poly.type
_entity_poly.pdbx_seq_one_letter_code
_entity_poly.pdbx_strand_id
1 'polypeptide(L)'
;VLNAWLDAGLDLGNHTFSHLNVHRTTAEAWLADTDRGATITRSVLEARGRRLHWFRHPYLFTGETPEKKAAMAEGLAQRGYDVAPVTIDNNDWMFAAVYRQAEAAGDEALKARIGEAYVAHMTTVLEHFEPYSAELTGGREPAQVLLLHANSLNRDWYPQVHALYLARGYRFVTLEEALADPIYAHADTYTRANGISWLHRWTSTEGRPIRWEPEPPKWITEAYAAL
;
A
#
# COMPACT_ATOMS: atom_id res chain seq x y z
N VAL A 1 -8.20 15.77 11.34
CA VAL A 1 -7.19 15.29 10.35
C VAL A 1 -7.74 15.23 8.93
N LEU A 2 -8.87 14.55 8.64
CA LEU A 2 -9.38 14.38 7.26
C LEU A 2 -9.56 15.70 6.50
N ASN A 3 -10.17 16.71 7.12
CA ASN A 3 -10.30 18.04 6.49
C ASN A 3 -8.95 18.66 6.17
N ALA A 4 -7.94 18.53 7.03
CA ALA A 4 -6.61 19.07 6.78
C ALA A 4 -5.94 18.42 5.56
N TRP A 5 -6.14 17.11 5.35
CA TRP A 5 -5.66 16.42 4.15
C TRP A 5 -6.36 16.91 2.89
N LEU A 6 -7.69 17.05 2.93
CA LEU A 6 -8.46 17.58 1.81
C LEU A 6 -8.13 19.06 1.51
N ASP A 7 -7.87 19.87 2.53
CA ASP A 7 -7.45 21.29 2.40
C ASP A 7 -6.06 21.39 1.76
N ALA A 8 -5.20 20.40 1.98
CA ALA A 8 -3.89 20.27 1.33
C ALA A 8 -3.97 19.68 -0.08
N GLY A 9 -5.17 19.40 -0.60
CA GLY A 9 -5.38 18.85 -1.95
C GLY A 9 -5.20 17.33 -2.05
N LEU A 10 -5.08 16.61 -0.94
CA LEU A 10 -5.02 15.15 -0.94
C LEU A 10 -6.41 14.53 -1.18
N ASP A 11 -6.43 13.24 -1.53
CA ASP A 11 -7.66 12.45 -1.63
C ASP A 11 -7.85 11.52 -0.43
N LEU A 12 -9.05 10.96 -0.29
CA LEU A 12 -9.41 9.98 0.71
C LEU A 12 -10.00 8.74 0.03
N GLY A 13 -9.58 7.56 0.49
CA GLY A 13 -10.15 6.28 0.12
C GLY A 13 -10.73 5.54 1.32
N ASN A 14 -11.37 4.40 1.06
CA ASN A 14 -11.85 3.49 2.09
C ASN A 14 -10.86 2.33 2.28
N HIS A 15 -10.58 2.01 3.54
CA HIS A 15 -9.68 0.93 3.95
C HIS A 15 -10.35 0.01 5.00
N THR A 16 -11.67 -0.13 4.87
CA THR A 16 -12.59 -0.73 5.83
C THR A 16 -12.63 -0.03 7.19
N PHE A 17 -13.54 -0.45 8.07
CA PHE A 17 -13.70 0.16 9.39
C PHE A 17 -12.68 -0.35 10.40
N SER A 18 -12.47 -1.66 10.46
CA SER A 18 -11.65 -2.31 11.50
C SER A 18 -10.34 -2.90 10.98
N HIS A 19 -9.97 -2.61 9.73
CA HIS A 19 -8.85 -3.24 9.05
C HIS A 19 -8.99 -4.78 9.06
N LEU A 20 -10.21 -5.25 8.77
CA LEU A 20 -10.61 -6.64 8.96
C LEU A 20 -9.86 -7.59 8.01
N ASN A 21 -9.25 -8.64 8.58
CA ASN A 21 -8.58 -9.67 7.80
C ASN A 21 -9.61 -10.57 7.10
N VAL A 22 -9.78 -10.36 5.79
CA VAL A 22 -10.77 -11.09 4.99
C VAL A 22 -10.52 -12.60 4.96
N HIS A 23 -9.28 -13.08 5.09
CA HIS A 23 -8.94 -14.51 5.10
C HIS A 23 -9.40 -15.24 6.38
N ARG A 24 -9.89 -14.51 7.39
CA ARG A 24 -10.41 -15.07 8.66
C ARG A 24 -11.92 -14.87 8.82
N THR A 25 -12.60 -14.44 7.76
CA THR A 25 -14.04 -14.15 7.77
C THR A 25 -14.65 -14.41 6.38
N THR A 26 -15.95 -14.15 6.22
CA THR A 26 -16.64 -14.25 4.93
C THR A 26 -16.55 -12.94 4.14
N ALA A 27 -16.81 -13.02 2.82
CA ALA A 27 -16.83 -11.82 1.98
C ALA A 27 -17.93 -10.83 2.43
N GLU A 28 -19.08 -11.34 2.86
CA GLU A 28 -20.23 -10.55 3.31
C GLU A 28 -19.89 -9.75 4.58
N ALA A 29 -19.27 -10.40 5.57
CA ALA A 29 -18.85 -9.74 6.79
C ALA A 29 -17.78 -8.66 6.52
N TRP A 30 -16.87 -8.92 5.59
CA TRP A 30 -15.87 -7.95 5.15
C TRP A 30 -16.47 -6.77 4.36
N LEU A 31 -17.47 -7.01 3.51
CA LEU A 31 -18.22 -5.97 2.81
C LEU A 31 -19.04 -5.11 3.79
N ALA A 32 -19.62 -5.71 4.82
CA ALA A 32 -20.30 -4.96 5.89
C ALA A 32 -19.32 -4.07 6.68
N ASP A 33 -18.09 -4.54 6.95
CA ASP A 33 -17.04 -3.71 7.56
C ASP A 33 -16.58 -2.59 6.61
N THR A 34 -16.54 -2.86 5.30
CA THR A 34 -16.27 -1.86 4.25
C THR A 34 -17.32 -0.75 4.25
N ASP A 35 -18.61 -1.08 4.36
CA ASP A 35 -19.70 -0.11 4.42
C ASP A 35 -19.60 0.78 5.65
N ARG A 36 -19.28 0.20 6.81
CA ARG A 36 -19.05 0.95 8.04
C ARG A 36 -17.91 1.96 7.88
N GLY A 37 -16.81 1.55 7.22
CA GLY A 37 -15.63 2.38 6.98
C GLY A 37 -15.91 3.58 6.06
N ALA A 38 -16.97 3.52 5.25
CA ALA A 38 -17.32 4.57 4.31
C ALA A 38 -17.97 5.80 4.98
N THR A 39 -18.65 5.63 6.11
CA THR A 39 -19.60 6.62 6.67
C THR A 39 -19.00 8.03 6.78
N ILE A 40 -17.90 8.18 7.52
CA ILE A 40 -17.29 9.49 7.77
C ILE A 40 -16.58 10.00 6.51
N THR A 41 -15.81 9.14 5.84
CA THR A 41 -15.02 9.50 4.66
C THR A 41 -15.91 9.99 3.51
N ARG A 42 -17.05 9.33 3.30
CA ARG A 42 -18.05 9.72 2.30
C ARG A 42 -18.62 11.10 2.60
N SER A 43 -19.05 11.33 3.83
CA SER A 43 -19.63 12.60 4.26
C SER A 43 -18.67 13.79 4.05
N VAL A 44 -17.39 13.64 4.40
CA VAL A 44 -16.41 14.73 4.24
C VAL A 44 -16.02 15.01 2.78
N LEU A 45 -16.05 14.00 1.90
CA LEU A 45 -15.82 14.17 0.48
C LEU A 45 -17.03 14.83 -0.20
N GLU A 46 -18.25 14.38 0.12
CA GLU A 46 -19.48 14.91 -0.46
C GLU A 46 -19.70 16.39 -0.09
N ALA A 47 -19.31 16.79 1.13
CA ALA A 47 -19.30 18.20 1.54
C ALA A 47 -18.41 19.10 0.65
N ARG A 48 -17.51 18.52 -0.15
CA ARG A 48 -16.64 19.21 -1.11
C ARG A 48 -16.99 18.88 -2.56
N GLY A 49 -18.15 18.28 -2.82
CA GLY A 49 -18.58 17.89 -4.17
C GLY A 49 -17.77 16.74 -4.77
N ARG A 50 -17.05 15.95 -3.94
CA ARG A 50 -16.27 14.78 -4.36
C ARG A 50 -17.00 13.49 -3.97
N ARG A 51 -16.70 12.39 -4.66
CA ARG A 51 -17.27 11.06 -4.40
C ARG A 51 -16.21 10.15 -3.78
N LEU A 52 -16.60 9.39 -2.76
CA LEU A 52 -15.78 8.28 -2.27
C LEU A 52 -15.84 7.11 -3.27
N HIS A 53 -14.70 6.82 -3.90
CA HIS A 53 -14.58 5.73 -4.86
C HIS A 53 -13.25 4.96 -4.77
N TRP A 54 -12.20 5.53 -4.21
CA TRP A 54 -10.99 4.75 -3.97
C TRP A 54 -11.15 3.74 -2.84
N PHE A 55 -10.71 2.50 -3.07
CA PHE A 55 -10.67 1.44 -2.07
C PHE A 55 -9.31 0.73 -2.07
N ARG A 56 -8.74 0.49 -0.89
CA ARG A 56 -7.58 -0.39 -0.75
C ARG A 56 -7.89 -1.53 0.20
N HIS A 57 -7.52 -2.75 -0.17
CA HIS A 57 -7.70 -3.93 0.68
C HIS A 57 -6.77 -3.89 1.91
N PRO A 58 -7.27 -4.07 3.15
CA PRO A 58 -6.44 -4.34 4.32
C PRO A 58 -5.47 -5.47 4.06
N TYR A 59 -4.22 -5.30 4.49
CA TYR A 59 -3.12 -6.25 4.25
C TYR A 59 -2.85 -6.58 2.78
N LEU A 60 -3.42 -5.83 1.82
CA LEU A 60 -3.48 -6.19 0.40
C LEU A 60 -4.15 -7.55 0.14
N PHE A 61 -5.03 -8.02 1.03
CA PHE A 61 -5.70 -9.31 0.90
C PHE A 61 -6.92 -9.21 -0.03
N THR A 62 -6.85 -9.89 -1.16
CA THR A 62 -7.87 -9.84 -2.23
C THR A 62 -8.78 -11.07 -2.27
N GLY A 63 -8.73 -11.92 -1.24
CA GLY A 63 -9.44 -13.20 -1.19
C GLY A 63 -8.54 -14.37 -1.58
N GLU A 64 -8.59 -15.42 -0.76
CA GLU A 64 -7.75 -16.61 -0.86
C GLU A 64 -8.28 -17.70 -1.80
N THR A 65 -9.49 -17.53 -2.35
CA THR A 65 -10.06 -18.41 -3.38
C THR A 65 -10.64 -17.58 -4.54
N PRO A 66 -10.78 -18.17 -5.75
CA PRO A 66 -11.41 -17.49 -6.89
C PRO A 66 -12.82 -16.98 -6.57
N GLU A 67 -13.64 -17.77 -5.89
CA GLU A 67 -15.03 -17.44 -5.57
C GLU A 67 -15.09 -16.24 -4.62
N LYS A 68 -14.25 -16.24 -3.58
CA LYS A 68 -14.21 -15.17 -2.60
C LYS A 68 -13.67 -13.87 -3.18
N LYS A 69 -12.63 -13.96 -4.01
CA LYS A 69 -12.10 -12.82 -4.77
C LYS A 69 -13.17 -12.22 -5.68
N ALA A 70 -13.90 -13.06 -6.42
CA ALA A 70 -15.00 -12.62 -7.28
C ALA A 70 -16.12 -11.93 -6.48
N ALA A 71 -16.56 -12.53 -5.38
CA ALA A 71 -17.60 -11.95 -4.52
C ALA A 71 -17.18 -10.59 -3.92
N MET A 72 -15.91 -10.47 -3.49
CA MET A 72 -15.36 -9.20 -3.00
C MET A 72 -15.30 -8.14 -4.11
N ALA A 73 -14.79 -8.50 -5.30
CA ALA A 73 -14.68 -7.58 -6.43
C ALA A 73 -16.05 -7.09 -6.89
N GLU A 74 -17.04 -7.99 -7.00
CA GLU A 74 -18.42 -7.65 -7.32
C GLU A 74 -19.02 -6.73 -6.25
N GLY A 75 -18.85 -7.07 -4.97
CA GLY A 75 -19.37 -6.27 -3.86
C GLY A 75 -18.78 -4.86 -3.81
N LEU A 76 -17.49 -4.70 -4.13
CA LEU A 76 -16.85 -3.38 -4.26
C LEU A 76 -17.39 -2.61 -5.47
N ALA A 77 -17.53 -3.27 -6.62
CA ALA A 77 -18.04 -2.64 -7.84
C ALA A 77 -19.49 -2.15 -7.68
N GLN A 78 -20.36 -2.93 -7.03
CA GLN A 78 -21.73 -2.54 -6.69
C GLN A 78 -21.78 -1.29 -5.79
N ARG A 79 -20.74 -1.02 -5.01
CA ARG A 79 -20.58 0.16 -4.15
C ARG A 79 -19.89 1.33 -4.87
N GLY A 80 -19.53 1.16 -6.14
CA GLY A 80 -18.86 2.16 -6.97
C GLY A 80 -17.39 2.39 -6.59
N TYR A 81 -16.73 1.38 -6.01
CA TYR A 81 -15.32 1.47 -5.67
C TYR A 81 -14.41 1.05 -6.83
N ASP A 82 -13.35 1.82 -7.01
CA ASP A 82 -12.17 1.51 -7.81
C ASP A 82 -11.04 1.07 -6.86
N VAL A 83 -10.40 -0.05 -7.17
CA VAL A 83 -9.28 -0.55 -6.35
C VAL A 83 -8.06 0.32 -6.58
N ALA A 84 -7.45 0.77 -5.49
CA ALA A 84 -6.17 1.48 -5.44
C ALA A 84 -5.03 0.47 -5.21
N PRO A 85 -4.41 -0.08 -6.28
CA PRO A 85 -3.36 -1.10 -6.17
C PRO A 85 -2.10 -0.55 -5.48
N VAL A 86 -1.19 -1.45 -5.14
CA VAL A 86 0.16 -1.14 -4.66
C VAL A 86 1.14 -1.86 -5.57
N THR A 87 2.08 -1.13 -6.16
CA THR A 87 3.12 -1.73 -7.01
C THR A 87 4.50 -1.66 -6.36
N ILE A 88 4.72 -0.73 -5.42
CA ILE A 88 5.90 -0.70 -4.56
C ILE A 88 5.46 -0.93 -3.11
N ASP A 89 5.70 -2.15 -2.61
CA ASP A 89 5.63 -2.51 -1.19
C ASP A 89 7.06 -2.44 -0.60
N ASN A 90 7.20 -2.12 0.68
CA ASN A 90 8.49 -1.75 1.27
C ASN A 90 8.66 -2.08 2.75
N ASN A 91 7.69 -2.80 3.33
CA ASN A 91 7.76 -3.23 4.73
C ASN A 91 7.88 -2.09 5.77
N ASP A 92 7.47 -0.85 5.46
CA ASP A 92 7.55 0.28 6.39
C ASP A 92 6.88 0.00 7.74
N TRP A 93 5.85 -0.84 7.76
CA TRP A 93 5.15 -1.28 8.97
C TRP A 93 6.07 -2.02 9.96
N MET A 94 7.06 -2.79 9.50
CA MET A 94 8.05 -3.44 10.40
C MET A 94 8.93 -2.38 11.04
N PHE A 95 9.49 -1.47 10.25
CA PHE A 95 10.29 -0.36 10.76
C PHE A 95 9.49 0.52 11.72
N ALA A 96 8.25 0.84 11.37
CA ALA A 96 7.38 1.71 12.17
C ALA A 96 7.03 1.10 13.53
N ALA A 97 6.89 -0.23 13.61
CA ALA A 97 6.63 -0.91 14.86
C ALA A 97 7.85 -0.86 15.80
N VAL A 98 9.06 -1.12 15.28
CA VAL A 98 10.32 -1.02 16.06
C VAL A 98 10.61 0.44 16.42
N TYR A 99 10.37 1.38 15.50
CA TYR A 99 10.53 2.82 15.72
C TYR A 99 9.65 3.31 16.87
N ARG A 100 8.40 2.83 16.94
CA ARG A 100 7.46 3.19 18.01
C ARG A 100 7.93 2.72 19.38
N GLN A 101 8.60 1.57 19.48
CA GLN A 101 9.19 1.13 20.75
C GLN A 101 10.33 2.05 21.18
N ALA A 102 11.21 2.43 20.25
CA ALA A 102 12.28 3.40 20.52
C ALA A 102 11.70 4.77 20.93
N GLU A 103 10.63 5.21 20.27
CA GLU A 103 9.87 6.43 20.62
C GLU A 103 9.26 6.35 22.02
N ALA A 104 8.62 5.24 22.37
CA ALA A 104 8.06 5.04 23.71
C ALA A 104 9.14 5.01 24.81
N ALA A 105 10.34 4.53 24.49
CA ALA A 105 11.49 4.50 25.40
C ALA A 105 12.25 5.84 25.48
N GLY A 106 11.95 6.82 24.62
CA GLY A 106 12.72 8.05 24.50
C GLY A 106 14.14 7.83 23.96
N ASP A 107 14.38 6.72 23.26
CA ASP A 107 15.69 6.38 22.70
C ASP A 107 15.88 7.04 21.33
N GLU A 108 16.28 8.32 21.36
CA GLU A 108 16.50 9.12 20.14
C GLU A 108 17.63 8.56 19.27
N ALA A 109 18.65 7.92 19.86
CA ALA A 109 19.73 7.31 19.10
C ALA A 109 19.23 6.09 18.30
N LEU A 110 18.41 5.24 18.92
CA LEU A 110 17.81 4.11 18.23
C LEU A 110 16.79 4.56 17.18
N LYS A 111 15.96 5.57 17.45
CA LYS A 111 15.06 6.17 16.45
C LYS A 111 15.83 6.64 15.21
N ALA A 112 16.94 7.35 15.40
CA ALA A 112 17.77 7.82 14.30
C ALA A 112 18.32 6.65 13.47
N ARG A 113 18.88 5.65 14.15
CA ARG A 113 19.40 4.44 13.51
C ARG A 113 18.34 3.67 12.70
N ILE A 114 17.11 3.56 13.23
CA ILE A 114 15.99 2.91 12.52
C ILE A 114 15.60 3.71 11.29
N GLY A 115 15.52 5.04 11.40
CA GLY A 115 15.16 5.92 10.29
C GLY A 115 16.18 5.92 9.15
N GLU A 116 17.47 5.95 9.47
CA GLU A 116 18.55 5.81 8.49
C GLU A 116 18.48 4.44 7.77
N ALA A 117 18.26 3.37 8.53
CA ALA A 117 18.09 2.03 7.97
C ALA A 117 16.83 1.92 7.11
N TYR A 118 15.76 2.61 7.46
CA TYR A 118 14.53 2.67 6.67
C TYR A 118 14.77 3.35 5.31
N VAL A 119 15.43 4.51 5.28
CA VAL A 119 15.76 5.21 4.02
C VAL A 119 16.71 4.38 3.16
N ALA A 120 17.71 3.72 3.76
CA ALA A 120 18.60 2.81 3.05
C ALA A 120 17.81 1.62 2.45
N HIS A 121 16.86 1.06 3.19
CA HIS A 121 16.02 -0.02 2.71
C HIS A 121 15.11 0.42 1.55
N MET A 122 14.53 1.63 1.60
CA MET A 122 13.77 2.21 0.49
C MET A 122 14.59 2.28 -0.80
N THR A 123 15.91 2.47 -0.71
CA THR A 123 16.80 2.42 -1.87
C THR A 123 16.84 1.02 -2.47
N THR A 124 17.00 -0.02 -1.64
CA THR A 124 17.01 -1.42 -2.11
C THR A 124 15.65 -1.86 -2.68
N VAL A 125 14.56 -1.34 -2.13
CA VAL A 125 13.19 -1.53 -2.64
C VAL A 125 13.08 -0.97 -4.05
N LEU A 126 13.57 0.25 -4.30
CA LEU A 126 13.56 0.85 -5.63
C LEU A 126 14.42 0.10 -6.63
N GLU A 127 15.64 -0.29 -6.24
CA GLU A 127 16.53 -1.15 -7.05
C GLU A 127 15.88 -2.48 -7.43
N HIS A 128 14.95 -2.98 -6.62
CA HIS A 128 14.18 -4.17 -6.92
C HIS A 128 12.99 -3.91 -7.86
N PHE A 129 12.12 -2.93 -7.53
CA PHE A 129 10.85 -2.73 -8.23
C PHE A 129 10.98 -1.98 -9.56
N GLU A 130 11.97 -1.09 -9.72
CA GLU A 130 12.22 -0.38 -10.98
C GLU A 130 12.45 -1.34 -12.14
N PRO A 131 13.47 -2.24 -12.13
CA PRO A 131 13.66 -3.19 -13.21
C PRO A 131 12.50 -4.21 -13.31
N TYR A 132 11.78 -4.48 -12.22
CA TYR A 132 10.65 -5.40 -12.26
C TYR A 132 9.49 -4.83 -13.09
N SER A 133 9.12 -3.60 -12.79
CA SER A 133 8.04 -2.91 -13.51
C SER A 133 8.40 -2.68 -14.98
N ALA A 134 9.69 -2.40 -15.27
CA ALA A 134 10.17 -2.29 -16.63
C ALA A 134 10.05 -3.60 -17.40
N GLU A 135 10.43 -4.73 -16.80
CA GLU A 135 10.30 -6.04 -17.43
C GLU A 135 8.84 -6.38 -17.79
N LEU A 136 7.89 -6.07 -16.90
CA LEU A 136 6.45 -6.29 -17.13
C LEU A 136 5.85 -5.39 -18.21
N THR A 137 6.51 -4.28 -18.56
CA THR A 137 5.99 -3.29 -19.52
C THR A 137 6.78 -3.23 -20.82
N GLY A 138 7.68 -4.20 -21.06
CA GLY A 138 8.52 -4.22 -22.26
C GLY A 138 9.59 -3.13 -22.28
N GLY A 139 10.08 -2.73 -21.09
CA GLY A 139 11.17 -1.77 -20.92
C GLY A 139 10.74 -0.32 -20.66
N ARG A 140 9.45 -0.05 -20.44
CA ARG A 140 8.96 1.28 -20.05
C ARG A 140 9.08 1.49 -18.53
N GLU A 141 8.97 2.73 -18.08
CA GLU A 141 8.86 3.05 -16.65
C GLU A 141 7.42 3.48 -16.37
N PRO A 142 6.52 2.56 -15.98
CA PRO A 142 5.13 2.91 -15.69
C PRO A 142 5.03 3.69 -14.38
N ALA A 143 4.00 4.52 -14.25
CA ALA A 143 3.67 5.15 -12.98
C ALA A 143 3.45 4.07 -11.90
N GLN A 144 4.08 4.25 -10.74
CA GLN A 144 4.05 3.29 -9.63
C GLN A 144 3.19 3.82 -8.48
N VAL A 145 2.50 2.93 -7.76
CA VAL A 145 1.80 3.27 -6.51
C VAL A 145 2.60 2.75 -5.32
N LEU A 146 3.21 3.69 -4.60
CA LEU A 146 3.94 3.45 -3.35
C LEU A 146 2.97 3.29 -2.17
N LEU A 147 3.15 2.24 -1.38
CA LEU A 147 2.46 2.07 -0.10
C LEU A 147 3.26 2.72 1.03
N LEU A 148 2.62 3.58 1.82
CA LEU A 148 3.16 4.13 3.06
C LEU A 148 2.04 4.24 4.10
N HIS A 149 2.42 4.20 5.38
CA HIS A 149 1.51 4.39 6.50
C HIS A 149 1.74 5.73 7.19
N ALA A 150 0.67 6.46 7.52
CA ALA A 150 0.77 7.67 8.34
C ALA A 150 1.08 7.32 9.80
N ASN A 151 2.37 7.27 10.16
CA ASN A 151 2.90 6.90 11.47
C ASN A 151 4.06 7.82 11.90
N SER A 152 4.61 7.65 13.11
CA SER A 152 5.71 8.50 13.60
C SER A 152 7.01 8.35 12.83
N LEU A 153 7.33 7.14 12.32
CA LEU A 153 8.48 6.93 11.45
C LEU A 153 8.37 7.80 10.19
N ASN A 154 7.25 7.71 9.45
CA ASN A 154 7.04 8.49 8.24
C ASN A 154 6.83 9.99 8.54
N ARG A 155 6.30 10.37 9.71
CA ARG A 155 6.29 11.78 10.14
C ARG A 155 7.71 12.35 10.15
N ASP A 156 8.68 11.59 10.66
CA ASP A 156 10.03 12.07 10.93
C ASP A 156 10.99 11.87 9.75
N TRP A 157 10.77 10.83 8.94
CA TRP A 157 11.72 10.39 7.88
C TRP A 157 11.18 10.45 6.45
N TYR A 158 9.89 10.77 6.25
CA TYR A 158 9.34 10.94 4.91
C TYR A 158 10.07 12.01 4.08
N PRO A 159 10.58 13.14 4.61
CA PRO A 159 11.35 14.09 3.80
C PRO A 159 12.55 13.46 3.08
N GLN A 160 13.25 12.52 3.72
CA GLN A 160 14.39 11.80 3.16
C GLN A 160 13.95 10.75 2.15
N VAL A 161 12.84 10.02 2.42
CA VAL A 161 12.23 9.12 1.44
C VAL A 161 11.78 9.91 0.21
N HIS A 162 11.08 11.03 0.38
CA HIS A 162 10.66 11.90 -0.70
C HIS A 162 11.85 12.42 -1.52
N ALA A 163 12.92 12.89 -0.86
CA ALA A 163 14.14 13.32 -1.53
C ALA A 163 14.82 12.20 -2.33
N LEU A 164 14.83 10.96 -1.81
CA LEU A 164 15.34 9.79 -2.53
C LEU A 164 14.57 9.55 -3.84
N TYR A 165 13.23 9.60 -3.81
CA TYR A 165 12.41 9.43 -5.02
C TYR A 165 12.68 10.55 -6.03
N LEU A 166 12.74 11.82 -5.58
CA LEU A 166 13.06 12.94 -6.48
C LEU A 166 14.46 12.81 -7.09
N ALA A 167 15.46 12.37 -6.33
CA ALA A 167 16.83 12.16 -6.82
C ALA A 167 16.91 11.05 -7.87
N ARG A 168 16.01 10.06 -7.83
CA ARG A 168 15.86 9.02 -8.87
C ARG A 168 15.02 9.47 -10.08
N GLY A 169 14.54 10.72 -10.09
CA GLY A 169 13.79 11.29 -11.21
C GLY A 169 12.27 11.08 -11.15
N TYR A 170 11.73 10.56 -10.04
CA TYR A 170 10.29 10.44 -9.88
C TYR A 170 9.61 11.81 -9.84
N ARG A 171 8.38 11.83 -10.36
CA ARG A 171 7.40 12.89 -10.14
C ARG A 171 6.20 12.27 -9.45
N PHE A 172 5.53 13.04 -8.59
CA PHE A 172 4.33 12.61 -7.90
C PHE A 172 3.11 13.09 -8.67
N VAL A 173 2.24 12.15 -9.01
CA VAL A 173 1.00 12.36 -9.76
C VAL A 173 -0.19 11.87 -8.94
N THR A 174 -1.42 12.21 -9.35
CA THR A 174 -2.60 11.68 -8.66
C THR A 174 -2.76 10.19 -8.92
N LEU A 175 -3.57 9.51 -8.11
CA LEU A 175 -3.82 8.10 -8.32
C LEU A 175 -4.54 7.85 -9.66
N GLU A 176 -5.46 8.73 -10.05
CA GLU A 176 -6.13 8.68 -11.36
C GLU A 176 -5.12 8.70 -12.51
N GLU A 177 -4.12 9.60 -12.46
CA GLU A 177 -3.08 9.69 -13.47
C GLU A 177 -2.18 8.45 -13.47
N ALA A 178 -1.82 7.94 -12.29
CA ALA A 178 -1.03 6.71 -12.19
C ALA A 178 -1.77 5.51 -12.80
N LEU A 179 -3.05 5.32 -12.46
CA LEU A 179 -3.87 4.20 -12.95
C LEU A 179 -4.28 4.32 -14.43
N ALA A 180 -3.95 5.42 -15.09
CA ALA A 180 -4.09 5.55 -16.54
C ALA A 180 -3.00 4.77 -17.33
N ASP A 181 -1.91 4.34 -16.68
CA ASP A 181 -0.92 3.48 -17.36
C ASP A 181 -1.54 2.11 -17.70
N PRO A 182 -1.36 1.60 -18.94
CA PRO A 182 -1.91 0.32 -19.37
C PRO A 182 -1.54 -0.89 -18.50
N ILE A 183 -0.45 -0.82 -17.73
CA ILE A 183 -0.07 -1.91 -16.80
C ILE A 183 -1.19 -2.23 -15.81
N TYR A 184 -1.99 -1.24 -15.40
CA TYR A 184 -3.06 -1.42 -14.43
C TYR A 184 -4.30 -2.15 -14.97
N ALA A 185 -4.35 -2.40 -16.29
CA ALA A 185 -5.35 -3.26 -16.91
C ALA A 185 -4.96 -4.75 -16.92
N HIS A 186 -3.77 -5.12 -16.42
CA HIS A 186 -3.36 -6.52 -16.34
C HIS A 186 -4.29 -7.33 -15.44
N ALA A 187 -4.68 -8.50 -15.93
CA ALA A 187 -5.48 -9.45 -15.17
C ALA A 187 -4.75 -9.87 -13.89
N ASP A 188 -5.49 -9.97 -12.79
CA ASP A 188 -5.01 -10.48 -11.51
C ASP A 188 -5.80 -11.73 -11.13
N THR A 189 -5.23 -12.92 -11.38
CA THR A 189 -5.81 -14.21 -10.96
C THR A 189 -5.21 -14.72 -9.65
N TYR A 190 -4.46 -13.90 -8.91
CA TYR A 190 -3.81 -14.31 -7.67
C TYR A 190 -4.83 -14.52 -6.54
N THR A 191 -4.87 -15.74 -5.99
CA THR A 191 -5.76 -16.16 -4.90
C THR A 191 -4.98 -16.97 -3.87
N ARG A 192 -4.14 -16.31 -3.08
CA ARG A 192 -3.41 -16.94 -1.97
C ARG A 192 -3.67 -16.18 -0.67
N ALA A 193 -3.42 -16.86 0.46
CA ALA A 193 -3.68 -16.33 1.79
C ALA A 193 -2.61 -15.33 2.29
N ASN A 194 -2.16 -14.42 1.43
CA ASN A 194 -1.20 -13.36 1.73
C ASN A 194 -1.43 -12.14 0.84
N GLY A 195 -0.78 -11.04 1.19
CA GLY A 195 -0.82 -9.77 0.48
C GLY A 195 0.53 -9.51 -0.15
N ILE A 196 0.51 -9.08 -1.41
CA ILE A 196 1.69 -8.84 -2.23
C ILE A 196 1.43 -7.67 -3.18
N SER A 197 2.51 -7.05 -3.65
CA SER A 197 2.48 -6.06 -4.74
C SER A 197 1.72 -6.58 -5.97
N TRP A 198 1.07 -5.67 -6.69
CA TRP A 198 0.40 -5.95 -7.96
C TRP A 198 1.37 -6.42 -9.04
N LEU A 199 2.64 -6.00 -9.02
CA LEU A 199 3.65 -6.53 -9.96
C LEU A 199 3.81 -8.05 -9.79
N HIS A 200 3.84 -8.52 -8.54
CA HIS A 200 3.93 -9.95 -8.22
C HIS A 200 2.68 -10.72 -8.65
N ARG A 201 1.50 -10.11 -8.49
CA ARG A 201 0.20 -10.68 -8.91
C ARG A 201 0.13 -10.86 -10.42
N TRP A 202 0.50 -9.83 -11.17
CA TRP A 202 0.51 -9.87 -12.63
C TRP A 202 1.55 -10.88 -13.13
N THR A 203 2.76 -10.88 -12.56
CA THR A 203 3.79 -11.88 -12.87
C THR A 203 3.28 -13.31 -12.63
N SER A 204 2.63 -13.54 -11.49
CA SER A 204 2.05 -14.85 -11.17
C SER A 204 0.93 -15.24 -12.13
N THR A 205 0.13 -14.28 -12.57
CA THR A 205 -0.97 -14.49 -13.54
C THR A 205 -0.42 -14.87 -14.91
N GLU A 206 0.73 -14.32 -15.30
CA GLU A 206 1.48 -14.69 -16.51
C GLU A 206 2.20 -16.05 -16.40
N GLY A 207 2.09 -16.75 -15.26
CA GLY A 207 2.76 -18.03 -15.03
C GLY A 207 4.28 -17.91 -14.80
N ARG A 208 4.78 -16.70 -14.54
CA ARG A 208 6.19 -16.42 -14.26
C ARG A 208 6.48 -16.51 -12.76
N PRO A 209 7.71 -16.90 -12.36
CA PRO A 209 8.07 -16.93 -10.95
C PRO A 209 8.14 -15.51 -10.39
N ILE A 210 7.57 -15.31 -9.19
CA ILE A 210 7.64 -14.04 -8.47
C ILE A 210 9.09 -13.80 -8.03
N ARG A 211 9.61 -12.59 -8.28
CA ARG A 211 10.85 -12.10 -7.70
C ARG A 211 10.51 -11.35 -6.41
N TRP A 212 10.71 -11.98 -5.26
CA TRP A 212 10.39 -11.36 -3.96
C TRP A 212 11.27 -10.14 -3.66
N GLU A 213 10.66 -9.12 -3.09
CA GLU A 213 11.28 -7.88 -2.63
C GLU A 213 12.36 -8.15 -1.56
N PRO A 214 13.34 -7.25 -1.40
CA PRO A 214 14.34 -7.40 -0.35
C PRO A 214 13.69 -7.36 1.03
N GLU A 215 14.19 -8.20 1.95
CA GLU A 215 13.82 -8.14 3.35
C GLU A 215 14.47 -6.91 4.03
N PRO A 216 13.83 -6.33 5.07
CA PRO A 216 14.49 -5.38 5.95
C PRO A 216 15.79 -5.94 6.56
N PRO A 217 16.72 -5.09 7.04
CA PRO A 217 17.91 -5.54 7.74
C PRO A 217 17.57 -6.50 8.87
N LYS A 218 18.36 -7.57 9.03
CA LYS A 218 18.07 -8.65 9.99
C LYS A 218 17.76 -8.18 11.41
N TRP A 219 18.46 -7.14 11.89
CA TRP A 219 18.21 -6.59 13.23
C TRP A 219 16.84 -5.90 13.36
N ILE A 220 16.26 -5.38 12.27
CA ILE A 220 14.88 -4.86 12.23
C ILE A 220 13.89 -6.02 12.25
N THR A 221 14.09 -7.05 11.43
CA THR A 221 13.16 -8.19 11.38
C THR A 221 13.16 -8.97 12.69
N GLU A 222 14.32 -9.16 13.32
CA GLU A 222 14.43 -9.77 14.65
C GLU A 222 13.79 -8.90 15.74
N ALA A 223 14.01 -7.58 15.72
CA ALA A 223 13.37 -6.68 16.68
C ALA A 223 11.85 -6.65 16.51
N TYR A 224 11.35 -6.67 15.27
CA TYR A 224 9.93 -6.75 14.97
C TYR A 224 9.31 -8.06 15.45
N ALA A 225 9.98 -9.20 15.21
CA ALA A 225 9.52 -10.51 15.65
C ALA A 225 9.48 -10.67 17.17
N ALA A 226 10.19 -9.81 17.92
CA ALA A 226 10.21 -9.79 19.37
C ALA A 226 9.12 -8.91 20.01
N LEU A 227 8.30 -8.21 19.21
CA LEU A 227 7.16 -7.40 19.67
C LEU A 227 5.93 -8.27 19.96
#